data_AF-A0A1H1TVS0-F1
#
_entry.id   AF-A0A1H1TVS0-F1
#
_cell.length_a   1.000
_cell.length_b   1.000
_cell.length_c   1.000
_cell.angle_alpha   90.00
_cell.angle_beta   90.00
_cell.angle_gamma   90.00
#
_symmetry.space_group_name_H-M   'P 1'
#
loop_
_entity.id
_entity.type
_entity.pdbx_description
1 polymer ?
#
loop_
_entity_poly.entity_id
_entity_poly.type
_entity_poly.pdbx_seq_one_letter_code
_entity_poly.pdbx_strand_id
1 'polypeptide(L)' 'MITEWPQLKEVGWPAVRNAMRNPLIFDGRNLLDPKTMRGLGFTYVSVGRP' A
#
# COMPACT_ATOMS: atom_id res chain seq x y z
N MET A 1 -9.94 -10.67 16.76
CA MET A 1 -10.73 -10.58 15.51
C MET A 1 -10.05 -9.55 14.61
N ILE A 2 -9.06 -9.99 13.82
CA ILE A 2 -8.32 -9.13 12.89
C ILE A 2 -9.11 -9.20 11.59
N THR A 3 -9.75 -8.11 11.21
CA THR A 3 -10.24 -7.95 9.85
C THR A 3 -9.01 -8.01 8.95
N GLU A 4 -8.75 -9.17 8.36
CA GLU A 4 -8.01 -9.22 7.12
C GLU A 4 -8.82 -8.32 6.17
N TRP A 5 -8.18 -7.27 5.62
CA TRP A 5 -8.83 -6.29 4.77
C TRP A 5 -8.58 -6.68 3.30
N PRO A 6 -9.29 -7.68 2.74
CA PRO A 6 -9.17 -8.01 1.32
C PRO A 6 -9.50 -6.82 0.43
N GLN A 7 -10.26 -5.84 0.94
CA GLN A 7 -10.59 -4.60 0.25
C GLN A 7 -9.34 -3.84 -0.21
N LEU A 8 -8.20 -3.93 0.49
CA LEU A 8 -6.95 -3.29 0.06
C LEU A 8 -6.41 -3.86 -1.27
N LYS A 9 -6.67 -5.14 -1.58
CA LYS A 9 -6.27 -5.72 -2.87
C LYS A 9 -7.13 -5.22 -4.03
N GLU A 10 -8.36 -4.82 -3.76
CA GLU A 10 -9.34 -4.34 -4.75
C GLU A 10 -9.36 -2.81 -4.88
N VAL A 11 -8.54 -2.10 -4.09
CA VAL A 11 -8.42 -0.64 -4.18
C VAL A 11 -7.88 -0.24 -5.55
N GLY A 12 -8.56 0.73 -6.18
CA GLY A 12 -8.05 1.45 -7.35
C GLY A 12 -6.84 2.32 -6.98
N TRP A 13 -5.68 1.70 -6.79
CA TRP A 13 -4.45 2.34 -6.34
C TRP A 13 -4.03 3.59 -7.14
N PRO A 14 -4.22 3.66 -8.47
CA PRO A 14 -3.95 4.90 -9.22
C PRO A 14 -4.82 6.08 -8.78
N ALA A 15 -6.10 5.85 -8.48
CA ALA A 15 -7.00 6.90 -8.00
C ALA A 15 -6.61 7.35 -6.59
N VAL A 16 -6.23 6.41 -5.73
CA VAL A 16 -5.73 6.71 -4.38
C VAL A 16 -4.47 7.56 -4.44
N ARG A 17 -3.51 7.21 -5.31
CA ARG A 17 -2.31 8.03 -5.51
C ARG A 17 -2.66 9.47 -5.87
N ASN A 18 -3.56 9.66 -6.83
CA ASN A 18 -3.93 10.99 -7.30
C ASN A 18 -4.70 11.80 -6.25
N ALA A 19 -5.40 11.13 -5.33
CA ALA A 19 -6.06 11.77 -4.21
C ALA A 19 -5.10 12.14 -3.06
N MET A 20 -3.91 11.54 -3.00
CA MET A 20 -2.93 11.77 -1.94
C MET A 20 -2.03 12.97 -2.27
N ARG A 21 -1.93 13.91 -1.32
CA ARG A 21 -0.95 15.01 -1.38
C ARG A 21 0.50 14.51 -1.37
N ASN A 22 0.76 13.43 -0.63
CA ASN A 22 2.04 12.73 -0.61
C ASN A 22 1.76 11.22 -0.59
N PRO A 23 2.04 10.48 -1.68
CA PRO A 23 1.66 9.07 -1.81
C PRO A 23 2.61 8.15 -1.01
N LEU A 24 2.56 8.24 0.32
CA LEU A 24 3.31 7.40 1.26
C LEU A 24 2.40 6.30 1.83
N ILE A 25 2.82 5.04 1.69
CA ILE A 25 2.16 3.87 2.27
C ILE A 25 3.05 3.29 3.37
N PHE A 26 2.49 3.16 4.56
CA PHE A 26 3.08 2.42 5.67
C PHE A 26 2.32 1.11 5.87
N ASP A 27 2.95 -0.02 5.57
CA ASP A 27 2.37 -1.35 5.70
C ASP A 27 3.03 -2.13 6.85
N GLY A 28 2.34 -2.15 8.00
CA GLY A 28 2.78 -2.90 9.18
C GLY A 28 2.51 -4.41 9.12
N ARG A 29 1.71 -4.88 8.15
CA ARG A 29 1.30 -6.29 8.02
C ARG A 29 1.84 -6.97 6.78
N ASN A 30 2.59 -6.24 5.95
CA ASN A 30 3.19 -6.76 4.72
C ASN A 30 2.17 -7.35 3.73
N LEU A 31 0.96 -6.79 3.71
CA LEU A 31 -0.16 -7.24 2.88
C LEU A 31 -0.04 -6.79 1.42
N LEU A 32 0.74 -5.74 1.15
CA LEU A 32 0.93 -5.20 -0.19
C LEU A 32 2.28 -5.64 -0.77
N ASP A 33 2.33 -5.73 -2.11
CA ASP A 33 3.58 -5.98 -2.80
C ASP A 33 4.38 -4.67 -2.98
N PRO A 34 5.61 -4.58 -2.42
CA PRO A 34 6.41 -3.37 -2.49
C PRO A 34 6.77 -2.97 -3.92
N LYS A 35 6.97 -3.94 -4.84
CA LYS A 35 7.34 -3.64 -6.23
C LYS A 35 6.14 -3.03 -6.96
N THR A 36 4.95 -3.59 -6.79
CA THR A 36 3.71 -3.01 -7.33
C THR A 36 3.49 -1.61 -6.80
N MET A 37 3.56 -1.39 -5.48
CA MET A 37 3.32 -0.07 -4.88
C MET A 37 4.34 0.97 -5.35
N ARG A 38 5.63 0.62 -5.42
CA ARG A 38 6.68 1.51 -5.95
C ARG A 38 6.51 1.77 -7.44
N GLY A 39 6.15 0.76 -8.24
CA GLY A 39 5.87 0.89 -9.66
C GLY A 39 4.67 1.79 -9.96
N LEU A 40 3.70 1.82 -9.05
CA LEU A 40 2.58 2.76 -9.08
C LEU A 40 2.96 4.17 -8.62
N GLY A 41 4.19 4.39 -8.14
CA GLY A 41 4.70 5.70 -7.72
C GLY A 41 4.41 6.05 -6.26
N PHE A 42 4.14 5.06 -5.41
CA PHE A 42 4.09 5.25 -3.96
C PHE A 42 5.47 5.13 -3.33
N THR A 43 5.73 5.95 -2.31
CA THR A 43 6.77 5.66 -1.33
C THR A 43 6.23 4.57 -0.41
N TYR A 44 6.89 3.42 -0.38
CA TYR A 44 6.41 2.25 0.36
C TYR A 44 7.35 1.88 1.50
N VAL A 45 6.83 1.88 2.72
CA VAL A 45 7.52 1.51 3.96
C VAL A 45 6.83 0.29 4.56
N SER A 46 7.57 -0.81 4.72
CA SER A 46 7.09 -2.02 5.40
C SER A 46 7.72 -2.17 6.78
N VAL A 47 7.01 -2.80 7.71
CA VAL A 47 7.59 -3.23 8.99
C VAL A 47 8.12 -4.66 8.88
N GLY A 48 9.36 -4.90 9.31
CA GLY A 48 9.90 -6.25 9.48
C GLY A 48 10.26 -7.01 8.20
N ARG A 49 10.38 -6.34 7.05
CA ARG A 49 11.08 -6.90 5.88
C ARG A 49 12.54 -6.40 5.91
N PRO A 50 13.54 -7.29 5.95
CA PRO A 50 14.96 -6.91 5.93
C PRO A 50 15.37 -6.22 4.63
#